data_AF-A0A7S1CKL9-F1
#
_entry.id   AF-A0A7S1CKL9-F1
#
_cell.length_a   1.000
_cell.length_b   1.000
_cell.length_c   1.000
_cell.angle_alpha   90.00
_cell.angle_beta   90.00
_cell.angle_gamma   90.00
#
_symmetry.space_group_name_H-M   'P 1'
#
loop_
_entity.id
_entity.type
_entity.pdbx_description
1 polymer ?
#
loop_
_entity_poly.entity_id
_entity_poly.type
_entity_poly.pdbx_seq_one_letter_code
_entity_poly.pdbx_strand_id
1 'polypeptide(L)'
;TSSPDKPTLVFVASRRQTRLTALELIALCARDDNPKQWVGVSDAEMEGVLSMVKDDSLRHTLAFGVGIHHAGLAKSDRDISERLFLTGGINVLVCTATLAWGVNLP
;
A
#
# COMPACT_ATOMS: atom_id res chain seq x y z
N THR A 1 -13.54 -15.03 6.46
CA THR A 1 -14.09 -14.24 5.35
C THR A 1 -12.91 -13.70 4.56
N SER A 2 -12.68 -14.19 3.34
CA SER A 2 -11.58 -13.71 2.47
C SER A 2 -12.14 -12.73 1.45
N SER A 3 -11.37 -11.70 1.09
CA SER A 3 -11.71 -10.69 0.09
C SER A 3 -10.61 -10.59 -0.97
N PRO A 4 -10.44 -11.63 -1.81
CA PRO A 4 -9.27 -11.77 -2.69
C PRO A 4 -9.12 -10.62 -3.69
N ASP A 5 -10.24 -10.07 -4.17
CA ASP A 5 -10.25 -9.06 -5.23
C ASP A 5 -10.77 -7.69 -4.78
N LYS A 6 -10.87 -7.45 -3.46
CA LYS A 6 -11.40 -6.18 -2.93
C LYS A 6 -10.31 -5.36 -2.24
N PRO A 7 -10.32 -4.03 -2.41
CA PRO A 7 -9.46 -3.13 -1.66
C PRO A 7 -9.59 -3.37 -0.14
N THR A 8 -8.45 -3.52 0.54
CA THR A 8 -8.37 -3.83 1.96
C THR A 8 -7.55 -2.76 2.69
N LEU A 9 -8.14 -2.19 3.73
CA LEU A 9 -7.52 -1.14 4.54
C LEU A 9 -7.17 -1.68 5.93
N VAL A 10 -5.90 -1.56 6.32
CA VAL A 10 -5.37 -2.13 7.56
C VAL A 10 -4.95 -1.01 8.50
N PHE A 11 -5.63 -0.89 9.64
CA PHE A 11 -5.30 0.09 10.66
C PHE A 11 -4.28 -0.46 11.65
N VAL A 12 -3.23 0.33 11.93
CA VAL A 12 -2.18 0.00 12.89
C VAL A 12 -1.94 1.14 13.90
N ALA A 13 -1.34 0.80 15.04
CA ALA A 13 -1.21 1.73 16.16
C ALA A 13 -0.09 2.77 15.98
N SER A 14 0.87 2.58 15.07
CA SER A 14 2.01 3.48 14.92
C SER A 14 2.58 3.55 13.50
N ARG A 15 3.35 4.62 13.24
CA ARG A 15 4.12 4.81 12.00
C ARG A 15 5.12 3.67 11.74
N ARG A 16 5.72 3.14 12.80
CA ARG A 16 6.64 2.00 12.67
C ARG A 16 5.87 0.75 12.24
N GLN A 17 4.68 0.56 12.79
CA GLN A 17 3.88 -0.63 12.55
C GLN A 17 3.31 -0.66 11.12
N THR A 18 3.09 0.49 10.45
CA THR A 18 2.64 0.47 9.04
C THR A 18 3.62 -0.28 8.17
N ARG A 19 4.92 0.01 8.32
CA ARG A 19 5.99 -0.67 7.60
C ARG A 19 6.11 -2.13 8.00
N LEU A 20 6.13 -2.44 9.29
CA LEU A 20 6.31 -3.83 9.76
C LEU A 20 5.17 -4.73 9.28
N THR A 21 3.93 -4.29 9.43
CA THR A 21 2.76 -5.03 8.96
C THR A 21 2.75 -5.17 7.44
N ALA A 22 3.13 -4.14 6.68
CA ALA A 22 3.25 -4.25 5.23
C ALA A 22 4.28 -5.32 4.81
N LEU A 23 5.44 -5.35 5.46
CA LEU A 23 6.49 -6.34 5.18
C LEU A 23 6.04 -7.77 5.57
N GLU A 24 5.31 -7.92 6.67
CA GLU A 24 4.73 -9.21 7.07
C GLU A 24 3.72 -9.71 6.04
N LEU A 25 2.84 -8.83 5.54
CA LEU A 25 1.87 -9.17 4.49
C LEU A 25 2.57 -9.62 3.20
N ILE A 26 3.62 -8.90 2.78
CA ILE A 26 4.44 -9.29 1.62
C ILE A 26 5.11 -10.65 1.86
N ALA A 27 5.68 -10.87 3.04
CA ALA A 27 6.34 -12.14 3.37
C ALA A 27 5.37 -13.33 3.41
N LEU A 28 4.10 -13.10 3.77
CA LEU A 28 3.04 -14.11 3.70
C LEU A 28 2.66 -14.41 2.24
N CYS A 29 2.49 -13.38 1.40
CA CYS A 29 2.18 -13.55 -0.02
C CYS A 29 3.33 -14.09 -0.86
N ALA A 30 4.59 -13.86 -0.46
CA ALA A 30 5.76 -14.43 -1.12
C ALA A 30 5.81 -15.96 -1.06
N ARG A 31 4.98 -16.59 -0.21
CA ARG A 31 4.84 -18.05 -0.12
C ARG A 31 3.71 -18.60 -1.01
N ASP A 32 2.98 -17.72 -1.68
CA ASP A 32 1.87 -18.03 -2.56
C ASP A 32 2.35 -18.12 -4.02
N ASP A 33 1.58 -18.77 -4.88
CA ASP A 33 1.90 -18.97 -6.30
C ASP A 33 1.88 -17.64 -7.09
N ASN A 34 1.17 -16.63 -6.56
CA ASN A 34 1.10 -15.28 -7.12
C ASN A 34 1.53 -14.20 -6.10
N PRO A 35 2.82 -13.87 -6.00
CA PRO A 35 3.34 -12.89 -5.04
C PRO A 35 2.98 -11.43 -5.39
N LYS A 36 2.50 -11.16 -6.61
CA LYS A 36 2.05 -9.83 -7.07
C LYS A 36 0.51 -9.72 -7.15
N GLN A 37 -0.22 -10.62 -6.49
CA GLN A 37 -1.69 -10.67 -6.52
C GLN A 37 -2.40 -9.35 -6.12
N TRP A 38 -1.73 -8.44 -5.43
CA TRP A 38 -2.29 -7.16 -5.02
C TRP A 38 -1.91 -5.97 -5.92
N VAL A 39 -1.19 -6.20 -7.02
CA VAL A 39 -0.86 -5.18 -8.02
C VAL A 39 -1.92 -5.18 -9.12
N GLY A 40 -2.63 -4.06 -9.29
CA GLY A 40 -3.70 -3.91 -10.28
C GLY A 40 -3.30 -3.18 -11.57
N VAL A 41 -2.05 -2.75 -11.68
CA VAL A 41 -1.50 -2.02 -12.84
C VAL A 41 -0.42 -2.83 -13.56
N SER A 42 -0.07 -2.42 -14.78
CA SER A 42 1.04 -3.02 -15.51
C SER A 42 2.39 -2.78 -14.82
N ASP A 43 3.37 -3.66 -15.04
CA ASP A 43 4.73 -3.49 -14.51
C ASP A 43 5.37 -2.16 -14.95
N ALA A 44 5.13 -1.73 -16.20
CA ALA A 44 5.65 -0.46 -16.72
C ALA A 44 5.04 0.76 -16.03
N GLU A 45 3.74 0.72 -15.75
CA GLU A 45 3.06 1.77 -15.00
C GLU A 45 3.54 1.82 -13.54
N MET A 46 3.68 0.66 -12.91
CA MET A 46 4.22 0.55 -11.55
C MET A 46 5.63 1.14 -11.48
N GLU A 47 6.54 0.78 -12.39
CA GLU A 47 7.90 1.31 -12.42
C GLU A 47 7.92 2.85 -12.54
N GLY A 48 7.06 3.40 -13.39
CA GLY A 48 6.86 4.84 -13.52
C GLY A 48 6.46 5.49 -12.19
N VAL A 49 5.55 4.86 -11.43
CA VAL A 49 5.16 5.35 -10.11
C VAL A 49 6.30 5.22 -9.09
N LEU A 50 6.99 4.07 -9.04
CA LEU A 50 8.09 3.82 -8.10
C LEU A 50 9.24 4.82 -8.25
N SER A 51 9.47 5.33 -9.47
CA SER A 51 10.47 6.37 -9.75
C SER A 51 10.17 7.72 -9.07
N MET A 52 8.88 8.00 -8.77
CA MET A 52 8.45 9.25 -8.12
C MET A 52 8.43 9.17 -6.59
N VAL A 53 8.49 7.95 -6.03
CA VAL A 53 8.41 7.70 -4.59
C VAL A 53 9.73 8.05 -3.91
N LYS A 54 9.66 8.79 -2.80
CA LYS A 54 10.85 9.22 -2.06
C LYS A 54 11.25 8.24 -0.97
N ASP A 55 10.28 7.75 -0.21
CA ASP A 55 10.52 6.80 0.88
C ASP A 55 10.83 5.40 0.34
N ASP A 56 11.99 4.86 0.73
CA ASP A 56 12.45 3.53 0.30
C ASP A 56 11.51 2.40 0.75
N SER A 57 10.90 2.54 1.93
CA SER A 57 10.00 1.51 2.45
C SER A 57 8.70 1.50 1.67
N LEU A 58 8.13 2.66 1.38
CA LEU A 58 6.95 2.78 0.52
C LEU A 58 7.23 2.25 -0.89
N ARG A 59 8.37 2.63 -1.50
CA ARG A 59 8.77 2.13 -2.83
C ARG A 59 8.83 0.60 -2.83
N HIS A 60 9.47 0.01 -1.82
CA HIS A 60 9.56 -1.45 -1.72
C HIS A 60 8.18 -2.09 -1.59
N THR A 61 7.31 -1.59 -0.70
CA THR A 61 6.01 -2.23 -0.46
C THR A 61 5.05 -2.07 -1.65
N LEU A 62 5.08 -0.93 -2.35
CA LEU A 62 4.24 -0.68 -3.51
C LEU A 62 4.50 -1.65 -4.66
N ALA A 63 5.75 -2.10 -4.84
CA ALA A 63 6.11 -3.09 -5.86
C ALA A 63 5.39 -4.44 -5.69
N PHE A 64 4.83 -4.70 -4.51
CA PHE A 64 4.05 -5.89 -4.19
C PHE A 64 2.55 -5.59 -4.00
N GLY A 65 2.10 -4.39 -4.33
CA GLY A 65 0.70 -4.00 -4.20
C GLY A 65 0.28 -3.63 -2.77
N VAL A 66 1.24 -3.24 -1.92
CA VAL A 66 0.99 -2.82 -0.54
C VAL A 66 1.43 -1.38 -0.32
N GLY A 67 0.48 -0.49 -0.04
CA GLY A 67 0.74 0.90 0.31
C GLY A 67 0.94 1.08 1.82
N ILE A 68 1.71 2.09 2.21
CA ILE A 68 1.79 2.57 3.59
C ILE A 68 1.38 4.04 3.65
N HIS A 69 0.58 4.42 4.65
CA HIS A 69 0.15 5.80 4.83
C HIS A 69 0.25 6.22 6.30
N HIS A 70 1.14 7.18 6.59
CA HIS A 70 1.23 7.82 7.90
C HIS A 70 1.79 9.25 7.78
N ALA A 71 1.58 10.08 8.80
CA ALA A 71 2.01 11.49 8.83
C ALA A 71 3.53 11.73 8.78
N GLY A 72 4.34 10.67 8.75
CA GLY A 72 5.79 10.77 8.62
C GLY A 72 6.30 10.73 7.17
N LEU A 73 5.43 10.32 6.23
CA LEU A 73 5.75 10.32 4.81
C LEU A 73 5.66 11.73 4.23
N ALA A 74 6.42 11.96 3.16
CA ALA A 74 6.23 13.14 2.33
C ALA A 74 4.77 13.24 1.86
N LYS A 75 4.25 14.46 1.70
CA LYS A 75 2.88 14.64 1.18
C LYS A 75 2.71 13.96 -0.18
N SER A 76 3.71 14.10 -1.08
CA SER A 76 3.71 13.42 -2.38
C SER A 76 3.53 11.91 -2.28
N ASP A 77 4.19 11.28 -1.31
CA ASP A 77 4.20 9.83 -1.13
C ASP A 77 2.86 9.34 -0.57
N ARG A 78 2.26 10.12 0.34
CA ARG A 78 0.90 9.89 0.83
C ARG A 78 -0.12 9.97 -0.30
N ASP A 79 -0.04 11.03 -1.11
CA ASP A 79 -0.95 11.25 -2.24
C ASP A 79 -0.82 10.13 -3.29
N ILE A 80 0.40 9.64 -3.56
CA ILE A 80 0.64 8.49 -4.45
C ILE A 80 0.00 7.22 -3.90
N SER A 81 0.25 6.88 -2.63
CA SER A 81 -0.27 5.66 -2.01
C SER A 81 -1.80 5.67 -1.93
N GLU A 82 -2.40 6.82 -1.62
CA GLU A 82 -3.85 6.97 -1.57
C GLU A 82 -4.49 6.86 -2.96
N ARG A 83 -3.92 7.55 -3.95
CA ARG A 83 -4.40 7.48 -5.34
C ARG A 83 -4.35 6.06 -5.88
N LEU A 84 -3.23 5.36 -5.71
CA LEU A 84 -3.09 3.99 -6.18
C LEU A 84 -4.13 3.05 -5.55
N PHE A 85 -4.43 3.24 -4.26
CA PHE A 85 -5.45 2.43 -3.59
C PHE A 85 -6.86 2.73 -4.13
N LEU A 86 -7.19 4.02 -4.26
CA LEU A 86 -8.48 4.48 -4.78
C LEU A 86 -8.75 4.06 -6.23
N THR A 87 -7.72 4.05 -7.07
CA THR A 87 -7.83 3.65 -8.47
C THR A 87 -7.67 2.14 -8.69
N GLY A 88 -7.48 1.35 -7.63
CA GLY A 88 -7.26 -0.09 -7.73
C GLY A 88 -5.90 -0.49 -8.30
N GLY A 89 -4.92 0.42 -8.33
CA GLY A 89 -3.55 0.07 -8.70
C GLY A 89 -2.82 -0.75 -7.64
N ILE A 90 -3.25 -0.64 -6.38
CA ILE A 90 -2.87 -1.53 -5.28
C ILE A 90 -4.13 -1.94 -4.49
N ASN A 91 -4.15 -3.17 -3.98
CA ASN A 91 -5.29 -3.70 -3.23
C ASN A 91 -5.17 -3.59 -1.71
N VAL A 92 -3.99 -3.26 -1.18
CA VAL A 92 -3.76 -3.18 0.28
C VAL A 92 -3.20 -1.83 0.67
N LEU A 93 -3.80 -1.19 1.68
CA LEU A 93 -3.29 0.04 2.29
C LEU A 93 -3.17 -0.10 3.80
N VAL A 94 -1.95 0.01 4.33
CA VAL A 94 -1.67 -0.03 5.77
C VAL A 94 -1.51 1.39 6.29
N CYS A 95 -2.35 1.83 7.23
CA CYS A 95 -2.37 3.20 7.71
C CYS A 95 -2.55 3.34 9.22
N THR A 96 -2.11 4.47 9.78
CA THR A 96 -2.47 4.84 11.16
C THR A 96 -3.90 5.37 11.23
N ALA A 97 -4.59 5.16 12.37
CA ALA A 97 -6.01 5.51 12.57
C ALA A 97 -6.39 6.98 12.28
N THR A 98 -5.42 7.91 12.25
CA THR A 98 -5.65 9.31 11.85
C THR A 98 -6.15 9.47 10.43
N LEU A 99 -6.05 8.43 9.59
CA LEU A 99 -6.62 8.41 8.25
C LEU A 99 -8.16 8.44 8.30
N ALA A 100 -8.77 7.75 9.27
CA ALA A 100 -10.22 7.46 9.30
C ALA A 100 -11.15 8.68 9.38
N TRP A 101 -10.63 9.87 9.72
CA TRP A 101 -11.41 11.11 9.79
C TRP A 101 -11.37 11.95 8.51
N GLY A 102 -10.51 11.60 7.54
CA GLY A 102 -10.23 12.43 6.37
C GLY A 102 -10.46 11.76 5.01
N VAL A 103 -10.80 10.47 4.97
CA VAL A 103 -10.92 9.73 3.70
C VAL A 103 -12.37 9.35 3.43
N ASN A 104 -12.94 9.92 2.36
CA ASN A 104 -14.08 9.34 1.65
C ASN A 104 -13.52 8.26 0.71
N LEU A 105 -13.29 7.06 1.24
CA LEU A 105 -13.02 5.88 0.42
C LEU A 105 -14.37 5.20 0.16
N PRO A 106 -14.76 4.96 -1.12
CA PRO A 106 -16.02 4.31 -1.47
C PRO A 106 -16.09 2.84 -1.02
#